data_AF-A0A4U3AXL1-F1
#
_entry.id   AF-A0A4U3AXL1-F1
#
_cell.length_a   1.000
_cell.length_b   1.000
_cell.length_c   1.000
_cell.angle_alpha   90.00
_cell.angle_beta   90.00
_cell.angle_gamma   90.00
#
_symmetry.space_group_name_H-M   'P 1'
#
loop_
_entity.id
_entity.type
_entity.pdbx_description
1 polymer ?
#
loop_
_entity_poly.entity_id
_entity_poly.type
_entity_poly.pdbx_seq_one_letter_code
_entity_poly.pdbx_strand_id
1 'polypeptide(L)'
;KTRNDDNIYLYENKVIKLFEEYLPNTESMNEAKKQKYAYSCGLPVPNVFEVTKIQNRQAIIMEYVKGESIGDLLLNNLNKTEHYIGLCVNAQKKIHAIRVNTDEMESMRERLERQIKSVHKLDEKQKENILNKLHSIKFEPRLCHGDFHPFNLILSEKNVNIIDWIDA
;
A
#
# COMPACT_ATOMS: atom_id res chain seq x y z
N LYS A 1 -10.45 8.07 2.35
CA LYS A 1 -10.84 6.86 3.10
C LYS A 1 -9.83 6.75 4.22
N THR A 2 -10.17 7.14 5.44
CA THR A 2 -9.32 6.90 6.61
C THR A 2 -9.46 5.43 6.97
N ARG A 3 -8.37 4.68 6.95
CA ARG A 3 -8.31 3.28 7.35
C ARG A 3 -8.43 3.27 8.87
N ASN A 4 -9.53 2.73 9.39
CA ASN A 4 -9.66 2.47 10.83
C ASN A 4 -8.99 1.13 11.12
N ASP A 5 -8.09 1.09 12.10
CA ASP A 5 -7.43 -0.13 12.59
C ASP A 5 -8.41 -1.10 13.30
N ASP A 6 -9.68 -0.69 13.47
CA ASP A 6 -10.76 -1.43 14.15
C ASP A 6 -11.07 -2.81 13.55
N ASN A 7 -10.53 -3.14 12.38
CA ASN A 7 -10.77 -4.40 11.67
C ASN A 7 -9.50 -5.28 11.50
N ILE A 8 -8.44 -5.01 12.26
CA ILE A 8 -7.20 -5.81 12.24
C ILE A 8 -7.09 -6.58 13.56
N TYR A 9 -6.97 -7.90 13.48
CA TYR A 9 -6.92 -8.79 14.64
C TYR A 9 -5.67 -9.66 14.61
N LEU A 10 -5.08 -9.91 15.79
CA LEU A 10 -3.99 -10.86 15.97
C LEU A 10 -4.54 -12.15 16.58
N TYR A 11 -4.36 -13.29 15.89
CA TYR A 11 -4.80 -14.61 16.36
C TYR A 11 -3.76 -15.66 15.97
N GLU A 12 -3.27 -16.43 16.94
CA GLU A 12 -2.28 -17.51 16.74
C GLU A 12 -1.07 -17.10 15.87
N ASN A 13 -0.47 -15.93 16.15
CA ASN A 13 0.63 -15.34 15.38
C ASN A 13 0.31 -15.05 13.90
N LYS A 14 -0.97 -14.82 13.58
CA LYS A 14 -1.43 -14.37 12.26
C LYS A 14 -2.23 -13.09 12.40
N VAL A 15 -2.12 -12.23 11.39
CA VAL A 15 -2.95 -11.04 11.26
C VAL A 15 -4.16 -11.38 10.41
N ILE A 16 -5.34 -11.06 10.92
CA ILE A 16 -6.62 -11.16 10.22
C ILE A 16 -7.09 -9.73 9.95
N LYS A 17 -7.14 -9.34 8.69
CA LYS A 17 -7.71 -8.07 8.25
C LYS A 17 -9.12 -8.33 7.72
N LEU A 18 -10.14 -7.81 8.41
CA LEU A 18 -11.51 -7.79 7.93
C LEU A 18 -11.75 -6.54 7.08
N PHE A 19 -12.50 -6.71 6.01
CA PHE A 19 -12.88 -5.63 5.12
C PHE A 19 -14.31 -5.17 5.43
N GLU A 20 -14.57 -3.90 5.17
CA GLU A 20 -15.91 -3.33 5.33
C GLU A 20 -16.88 -3.88 4.29
N GLU A 21 -18.14 -4.09 4.69
CA GLU A 21 -19.15 -4.71 3.82
C GLU A 21 -19.52 -3.85 2.61
N TYR A 22 -19.36 -2.53 2.70
CA TYR A 22 -19.65 -1.62 1.59
C TYR A 22 -18.58 -1.66 0.48
N LEU A 23 -17.46 -2.36 0.71
CA LEU A 23 -16.40 -2.49 -0.28
C LEU A 23 -16.78 -3.49 -1.37
N PRO A 24 -16.25 -3.32 -2.60
CA PRO A 24 -16.42 -4.33 -3.64
C PRO A 24 -16.00 -5.71 -3.14
N ASN A 25 -16.73 -6.75 -3.55
CA ASN A 25 -16.47 -8.15 -3.17
C ASN A 25 -15.10 -8.70 -3.62
N THR A 26 -14.29 -7.89 -4.30
CA THR A 26 -12.96 -8.19 -4.80
C THR A 26 -11.84 -7.48 -4.02
N GLU A 27 -12.16 -6.61 -3.06
CA GLU A 27 -11.17 -5.76 -2.37
C GLU A 27 -10.06 -6.59 -1.70
N SER A 28 -10.45 -7.64 -0.96
CA SER A 28 -9.50 -8.53 -0.29
C SER A 28 -8.61 -9.30 -1.27
N MET A 29 -9.19 -9.76 -2.38
CA MET A 29 -8.46 -10.45 -3.43
C MET A 29 -7.47 -9.51 -4.12
N ASN A 30 -7.87 -8.26 -4.38
CA ASN A 30 -7.03 -7.26 -5.02
C ASN A 30 -5.82 -6.91 -4.15
N GLU A 31 -6.03 -6.62 -2.86
CA GLU A 31 -4.92 -6.32 -1.94
C GLU A 31 -3.99 -7.52 -1.76
N ALA A 32 -4.55 -8.72 -1.59
CA ALA A 32 -3.75 -9.95 -1.50
C ALA A 32 -2.92 -10.18 -2.77
N LYS A 33 -3.48 -9.94 -3.96
CA LYS A 33 -2.78 -10.06 -5.23
C LYS A 33 -1.59 -9.11 -5.30
N LYS A 34 -1.79 -7.83 -4.95
CA LYS A 34 -0.74 -6.81 -4.95
C LYS A 34 0.37 -7.11 -3.93
N GLN A 35 0.01 -7.55 -2.73
CA GLN A 35 0.99 -7.94 -1.71
C GLN A 35 1.77 -9.20 -2.12
N LYS A 36 1.11 -10.20 -2.70
CA LYS A 36 1.79 -11.40 -3.25
C LYS A 36 2.75 -11.04 -4.39
N TYR A 37 2.39 -10.06 -5.23
CA TYR A 37 3.28 -9.55 -6.26
C TYR A 37 4.49 -8.82 -5.66
N ALA A 38 4.30 -7.96 -4.65
CA ALA A 38 5.40 -7.32 -3.94
C ALA A 38 6.34 -8.37 -3.30
N TYR A 39 5.77 -9.41 -2.68
CA TYR A 39 6.51 -10.54 -2.12
C TYR A 39 7.32 -11.28 -3.20
N SER A 40 6.72 -11.58 -4.36
CA SER A 40 7.41 -12.28 -5.46
C SER A 40 8.54 -11.44 -6.08
N CYS A 41 8.48 -10.11 -5.94
CA CYS A 41 9.57 -9.20 -6.31
C CYS A 41 10.71 -9.16 -5.27
N GLY A 42 10.63 -9.93 -4.18
CA GLY A 42 11.64 -9.99 -3.13
C GLY A 42 11.57 -8.84 -2.12
N LEU A 43 10.46 -8.12 -2.05
CA LEU A 43 10.27 -7.10 -1.02
C LEU A 43 9.93 -7.75 0.33
N PRO A 44 10.40 -7.16 1.44
CA PRO A 44 10.04 -7.59 2.78
C PRO A 44 8.59 -7.16 3.08
N VAL A 45 7.65 -8.04 2.75
CA VAL A 45 6.21 -7.85 3.00
C VAL A 45 5.68 -9.11 3.69
N PRO A 46 4.63 -9.02 4.53
CA PRO A 46 4.08 -10.19 5.19
C PRO A 46 3.57 -11.21 4.17
N ASN A 47 3.83 -12.50 4.39
CA ASN A 47 3.27 -13.54 3.55
C ASN A 47 1.73 -13.59 3.68
N VAL A 48 1.01 -13.68 2.57
CA VAL A 48 -0.45 -13.86 2.56
C VAL A 48 -0.77 -15.35 2.58
N PHE A 49 -1.37 -15.83 3.66
CA PHE A 49 -1.76 -17.23 3.80
C PHE A 49 -3.08 -17.52 3.08
N GLU A 50 -4.10 -16.70 3.30
CA GLU A 50 -5.46 -17.00 2.83
C GLU A 50 -6.24 -15.71 2.53
N VAL A 51 -7.11 -15.79 1.51
CA VAL A 51 -8.20 -14.82 1.27
C VAL A 51 -9.50 -15.59 1.45
N THR A 52 -10.33 -15.15 2.41
CA THR A 52 -11.49 -15.93 2.87
C THR A 52 -12.65 -15.01 3.26
N LYS A 53 -13.70 -15.58 3.85
CA LYS A 53 -14.79 -14.83 4.47
C LYS A 53 -15.00 -15.26 5.92
N ILE A 54 -15.15 -14.28 6.81
CA ILE A 54 -15.50 -14.48 8.21
C ILE A 54 -16.81 -13.74 8.45
N GLN A 55 -17.86 -14.45 8.87
CA GLN A 55 -19.19 -13.86 9.06
C GLN A 55 -19.66 -13.06 7.82
N ASN A 56 -19.49 -13.64 6.62
CA ASN A 56 -19.77 -13.03 5.31
C ASN A 56 -18.95 -11.79 4.93
N ARG A 57 -18.07 -11.29 5.79
CA ARG A 57 -17.14 -10.22 5.47
C ARG A 57 -15.89 -10.78 4.84
N GLN A 58 -15.39 -10.12 3.81
CA GLN A 58 -14.11 -10.47 3.19
C GLN A 58 -12.97 -10.34 4.21
N ALA A 59 -12.02 -11.26 4.15
CA ALA A 59 -10.89 -11.31 5.08
C ALA A 59 -9.59 -11.70 4.36
N ILE A 60 -8.48 -11.13 4.80
CA ILE A 60 -7.14 -11.62 4.48
C ILE A 60 -6.48 -12.11 5.76
N ILE A 61 -5.92 -13.32 5.72
CA ILE A 61 -5.10 -13.89 6.79
C ILE A 61 -3.65 -13.87 6.31
N MET A 62 -2.77 -13.21 7.06
CA MET A 62 -1.38 -12.98 6.70
C MET A 62 -0.43 -13.15 7.88
N GLU A 63 0.86 -13.20 7.58
CA GLU A 63 1.94 -13.26 8.55
C GLU A 63 1.90 -12.08 9.52
N TYR A 64 2.07 -12.35 10.81
CA TYR A 64 2.28 -11.31 11.81
C TYR A 64 3.75 -10.89 11.84
N VAL A 65 3.99 -9.62 11.55
CA VAL A 65 5.32 -9.01 11.71
C VAL A 65 5.40 -8.40 13.10
N LYS A 66 6.20 -9.02 13.98
CA LYS A 66 6.46 -8.50 15.32
C LYS A 66 7.41 -7.28 15.24
N GLY A 67 6.89 -6.10 15.48
CA GLY A 67 7.67 -4.85 15.46
C GLY A 67 6.79 -3.64 15.76
N GLU A 68 7.39 -2.46 15.68
CA GLU A 68 6.69 -1.17 15.84
C GLU A 68 6.65 -0.43 14.50
N SER A 69 5.60 0.36 14.27
CA SER A 69 5.56 1.19 13.06
C SER A 69 6.63 2.28 13.13
N ILE A 70 7.28 2.60 12.02
CA ILE A 70 8.26 3.68 11.98
C ILE A 70 7.59 5.02 12.30
N GLY A 71 6.30 5.17 11.97
CA GLY A 71 5.49 6.32 12.36
C GLY A 71 5.42 6.51 13.87
N ASP A 72 5.11 5.46 14.62
CA ASP A 72 5.06 5.52 16.09
C ASP A 72 6.44 5.80 16.68
N LEU A 73 7.48 5.15 16.16
CA LEU A 73 8.86 5.39 16.59
C LEU A 73 9.33 6.83 16.34
N LEU A 74 8.90 7.43 15.24
CA LEU A 74 9.16 8.84 14.92
C LEU A 74 8.48 9.77 15.93
N LEU A 75 7.20 9.53 16.20
CA LEU A 75 6.43 10.34 17.16
C LEU A 75 6.99 10.24 18.58
N ASN A 76 7.44 9.04 18.98
CA ASN A 76 7.98 8.78 20.30
C ASN A 76 9.43 9.22 20.49
N ASN A 77 10.20 9.46 19.41
CA ASN A 77 11.61 9.85 19.50
C ASN A 77 12.09 10.72 18.33
N LEU A 78 11.79 12.02 18.40
CA LEU A 78 12.19 13.01 17.41
C LEU A 78 13.72 13.17 17.26
N ASN A 79 14.51 12.80 18.27
CA ASN A 79 15.98 12.86 18.17
C ASN A 79 16.54 11.83 17.18
N LYS A 80 15.75 10.82 16.79
CA LYS A 80 16.12 9.79 15.81
C LYS A 80 15.41 9.99 14.46
N THR A 81 14.80 11.14 14.21
CA THR A 81 14.05 11.40 12.97
C THR A 81 14.87 11.12 11.71
N GLU A 82 16.12 11.58 11.65
CA GLU A 82 16.99 11.35 10.48
C GLU A 82 17.18 9.85 10.21
N HIS A 83 17.40 9.05 11.25
CA HIS A 83 17.56 7.61 11.14
C HIS A 83 16.30 6.94 10.57
N TYR A 84 15.13 7.24 11.13
CA TYR A 84 13.86 6.64 10.72
C TYR A 84 13.41 7.10 9.33
N ILE A 85 13.60 8.37 8.99
CA ILE A 85 13.36 8.87 7.62
C ILE A 85 14.33 8.19 6.64
N GLY A 86 15.59 7.98 7.04
CA GLY A 86 16.55 7.20 6.26
C GLY A 86 16.07 5.78 5.96
N LEU A 87 15.44 5.10 6.92
CA LEU A 87 14.81 3.79 6.70
C LEU A 87 13.68 3.86 5.68
N CYS A 88 12.78 4.85 5.80
CA CYS A 88 11.70 5.07 4.83
C CYS A 88 12.23 5.30 3.41
N VAL A 89 13.22 6.19 3.25
CA VAL A 89 13.83 6.49 1.95
C VAL A 89 14.48 5.24 1.35
N ASN A 90 15.20 4.46 2.15
CA ASN A 90 15.84 3.23 1.69
C ASN A 90 14.81 2.19 1.25
N ALA A 91 13.71 2.02 1.99
CA ALA A 91 12.62 1.12 1.60
C ALA A 91 11.95 1.59 0.29
N GLN A 92 11.65 2.88 0.15
CA GLN A 92 11.05 3.43 -1.07
C GLN A 92 11.96 3.27 -2.30
N LYS A 93 13.27 3.49 -2.14
CA LYS A 93 14.26 3.25 -3.20
C LYS A 93 14.29 1.80 -3.65
N LYS A 94 14.17 0.84 -2.72
CA LYS A 94 14.09 -0.59 -3.04
C LYS A 94 12.83 -0.91 -3.85
N ILE A 95 11.68 -0.34 -3.46
CA ILE A 95 10.42 -0.48 -4.23
C ILE A 95 10.60 0.07 -5.65
N HIS A 96 11.05 1.32 -5.79
CA HIS A 96 11.20 1.96 -7.11
C HIS A 96 12.31 1.35 -7.99
N ALA A 97 13.23 0.56 -7.41
CA ALA A 97 14.24 -0.16 -8.19
C ALA A 97 13.64 -1.32 -8.99
N ILE A 98 12.48 -1.85 -8.58
CA ILE A 98 11.81 -2.96 -9.26
C ILE A 98 11.15 -2.46 -10.55
N ARG A 99 11.45 -3.12 -11.67
CA ARG A 99 10.76 -2.89 -12.95
C ARG A 99 9.57 -3.83 -13.06
N VAL A 100 8.42 -3.27 -13.41
CA VAL A 100 7.17 -3.99 -13.62
C VAL A 100 7.03 -4.24 -15.12
N ASN A 101 7.02 -5.50 -15.54
CA ASN A 101 6.93 -5.87 -16.97
C ASN A 101 5.57 -6.51 -17.33
N THR A 102 4.60 -6.45 -16.44
CA THR A 102 3.42 -7.33 -16.46
C THR A 102 2.13 -6.54 -16.27
N ASP A 103 1.03 -7.00 -16.87
CA ASP A 103 -0.34 -6.51 -16.66
C ASP A 103 -0.91 -6.78 -15.25
N GLU A 104 -0.05 -7.19 -14.31
CA GLU A 104 -0.42 -7.52 -12.94
C GLU A 104 -0.84 -6.29 -12.12
N MET A 105 -0.45 -5.09 -12.55
CA MET A 105 -0.68 -3.83 -11.84
C MET A 105 -1.22 -2.75 -12.79
N GLU A 106 -2.20 -1.98 -12.31
CA GLU A 106 -2.73 -0.81 -13.02
C GLU A 106 -1.64 0.26 -13.15
N SER A 107 -1.52 0.91 -14.30
CA SER A 107 -0.56 2.00 -14.42
C SER A 107 -1.01 3.22 -13.60
N MET A 108 -0.05 3.90 -12.96
CA MET A 108 -0.33 5.15 -12.25
C MET A 108 -0.99 6.20 -13.15
N ARG A 109 -0.62 6.23 -14.44
CA ARG A 109 -1.21 7.13 -15.44
C ARG A 109 -2.71 6.88 -15.55
N GLU A 110 -3.13 5.66 -15.84
CA GLU A 110 -4.55 5.30 -16.01
C GLU A 110 -5.36 5.57 -14.74
N ARG A 111 -4.78 5.21 -13.58
CA ARG A 111 -5.41 5.47 -12.28
C ARG A 111 -5.65 6.96 -12.04
N LEU A 112 -4.64 7.79 -12.26
CA LEU A 112 -4.74 9.24 -12.08
C LEU A 112 -5.72 9.85 -13.09
N GLU A 113 -5.71 9.43 -14.35
CA GLU A 113 -6.67 9.89 -15.36
C GLU A 113 -8.11 9.60 -14.94
N ARG A 114 -8.38 8.38 -14.47
CA ARG A 114 -9.70 7.98 -13.96
C ARG A 114 -10.11 8.80 -12.75
N GLN A 115 -9.20 9.03 -11.81
CA GLN A 115 -9.45 9.87 -10.64
C GLN A 115 -9.79 11.30 -11.05
N ILE A 116 -8.98 11.94 -11.89
CA ILE A 116 -9.21 13.32 -12.37
C ILE A 116 -10.59 13.45 -13.03
N LYS A 117 -10.94 12.51 -13.93
CA LYS A 117 -12.24 12.52 -14.63
C LYS A 117 -13.43 12.39 -13.67
N SER A 118 -13.27 11.64 -12.58
CA SER A 118 -14.32 11.40 -11.58
C SER A 118 -14.57 12.55 -10.59
N VAL A 119 -13.69 13.55 -10.50
CA VAL A 119 -13.85 14.64 -9.52
C VAL A 119 -14.99 15.58 -9.90
N HIS A 120 -16.02 15.67 -9.05
CA HIS A 120 -17.16 16.57 -9.28
C HIS A 120 -16.88 18.05 -8.93
N LYS A 121 -15.83 18.31 -8.13
CA LYS A 121 -15.46 19.67 -7.67
C LYS A 121 -14.71 20.51 -8.71
N LEU A 122 -14.30 19.90 -9.82
CA LEU A 122 -13.55 20.56 -10.89
C LEU A 122 -14.44 20.71 -12.13
N ASP A 123 -14.37 21.88 -12.77
CA ASP A 123 -14.98 22.06 -14.08
C ASP A 123 -14.17 21.36 -15.18
N GLU A 124 -14.76 21.22 -16.36
CA GLU A 124 -14.14 20.49 -17.48
C GLU A 124 -12.84 21.13 -17.96
N LYS A 125 -12.72 22.47 -17.90
CA LYS A 125 -11.50 23.18 -18.28
C LYS A 125 -10.37 22.92 -17.28
N GLN A 126 -10.67 22.88 -15.99
CA GLN A 126 -9.73 22.52 -14.94
C GLN A 126 -9.27 21.08 -15.10
N LYS A 127 -10.19 20.13 -15.35
CA LYS A 127 -9.85 18.73 -15.60
C LYS A 127 -8.94 18.59 -16.83
N GLU A 128 -9.28 19.23 -17.95
CA GLU A 128 -8.49 19.21 -19.17
C GLU A 128 -7.07 19.73 -18.92
N ASN A 129 -6.91 20.84 -18.20
CA ASN A 129 -5.60 21.38 -17.85
C ASN A 129 -4.76 20.40 -17.01
N ILE A 130 -5.37 19.68 -16.06
CA ILE A 130 -4.68 18.70 -15.23
C ILE A 130 -4.33 17.45 -16.06
N LEU A 131 -5.25 16.98 -16.90
CA LEU A 131 -5.01 15.85 -17.80
C LEU A 131 -3.86 16.16 -18.77
N ASN A 132 -3.81 17.36 -19.35
CA ASN A 132 -2.71 17.78 -20.22
C ASN A 132 -1.35 17.75 -19.49
N LYS A 133 -1.32 18.16 -18.21
CA LYS A 133 -0.11 18.01 -17.37
C LYS A 133 0.22 16.55 -17.09
N LEU A 134 -0.76 15.70 -16.83
CA LEU A 134 -0.54 14.27 -16.63
C LEU A 134 0.00 13.59 -17.91
N HIS A 135 -0.52 13.98 -19.08
CA HIS A 135 -0.08 13.49 -20.38
C HIS A 135 1.37 13.89 -20.71
N SER A 136 1.85 15.03 -20.20
CA SER A 136 3.24 15.46 -20.41
C SER A 136 4.26 14.77 -19.49
N ILE A 137 3.82 14.10 -18.41
CA ILE A 137 4.72 13.36 -17.52
C ILE A 137 5.21 12.08 -18.23
N LYS A 138 6.53 11.87 -18.23
CA LYS A 138 7.14 10.61 -18.63
C LYS A 138 7.15 9.65 -17.44
N PHE A 139 6.45 8.53 -17.57
CA PHE A 139 6.44 7.47 -16.57
C PHE A 139 7.48 6.41 -16.92
N GLU A 140 8.10 5.83 -15.90
CA GLU A 140 8.84 4.58 -16.00
C GLU A 140 8.01 3.45 -15.37
N PRO A 141 8.10 2.22 -15.89
CA PRO A 141 7.37 1.08 -15.34
C PRO A 141 8.07 0.57 -14.06
N ARG A 142 7.99 1.35 -13.00
CA ARG A 142 8.51 1.02 -11.67
C ARG A 142 7.38 0.68 -10.72
N LEU A 143 7.62 -0.23 -9.80
CA LEU A 143 6.67 -0.55 -8.75
C LEU A 143 6.49 0.67 -7.84
N CYS A 144 5.24 0.98 -7.52
CA CYS A 144 4.86 2.03 -6.57
C CYS A 144 3.98 1.38 -5.49
N HIS A 145 4.09 1.84 -4.25
CA HIS A 145 3.21 1.38 -3.17
C HIS A 145 1.83 2.07 -3.19
N GLY A 146 1.80 3.31 -3.68
CA GLY A 146 0.57 4.12 -3.77
C GLY A 146 0.14 4.84 -2.48
N ASP A 147 0.39 4.25 -1.32
CA ASP A 147 0.15 4.87 0.00
C ASP A 147 1.37 4.73 0.94
N PHE A 148 2.52 5.20 0.48
CA PHE A 148 3.78 5.02 1.22
C PHE A 148 3.96 6.10 2.29
N HIS A 149 3.83 5.71 3.55
CA HIS A 149 4.08 6.57 4.70
C HIS A 149 4.63 5.78 5.90
N PRO A 150 5.28 6.43 6.90
CA PRO A 150 5.96 5.73 7.99
C PRO A 150 5.12 4.72 8.79
N PHE A 151 3.81 4.92 8.92
CA PHE A 151 2.91 3.97 9.60
C PHE A 151 2.69 2.65 8.84
N ASN A 152 2.98 2.60 7.53
CA ASN A 152 2.92 1.38 6.72
C ASN A 152 4.27 0.63 6.69
N LEU A 153 5.24 1.05 7.51
CA LEU A 153 6.53 0.41 7.65
C LEU A 153 6.68 -0.12 9.08
N ILE A 154 6.82 -1.42 9.24
CA ILE A 154 7.06 -2.06 10.53
C ILE A 154 8.56 -2.33 10.67
N LEU A 155 9.20 -1.74 11.68
CA LEU A 155 10.56 -2.08 12.06
C LEU A 155 10.53 -3.30 12.99
N SER A 156 10.96 -4.44 12.46
CA SER A 156 11.11 -5.70 13.19
C SER A 156 12.59 -6.00 13.35
N GLU A 157 13.11 -5.90 14.58
CA GLU A 157 14.54 -5.98 14.89
C GLU A 157 15.38 -4.97 14.09
N LYS A 158 15.91 -5.37 12.93
CA LYS A 158 16.69 -4.53 11.99
C LYS A 158 16.11 -4.51 10.58
N ASN A 159 14.99 -5.18 10.35
CA ASN A 159 14.34 -5.31 9.05
C ASN A 159 13.09 -4.43 8.98
N VAL A 160 12.92 -3.74 7.86
CA VAL A 160 11.74 -2.93 7.57
C VAL A 160 10.81 -3.77 6.71
N ASN A 161 9.62 -4.05 7.24
CA ASN A 161 8.55 -4.73 6.51
C ASN A 161 7.51 -3.71 6.05
N ILE A 162 7.00 -3.89 4.84
CA ILE A 162 6.08 -2.94 4.19
C ILE A 162 4.70 -3.59 4.09
N ILE A 163 3.69 -2.91 4.59
CA ILE A 163 2.30 -3.38 4.63
C ILE A 163 1.38 -2.44 3.85
N ASP A 164 0.14 -2.88 3.62
CA ASP A 164 -0.92 -2.07 2.98
C ASP A 164 -0.74 -1.78 1.48
N TRP A 165 -0.59 -2.84 0.69
CA TRP A 165 -0.38 -2.75 -0.76
C TRP A 165 -1.65 -2.52 -1.57
N ILE A 166 -2.76 -2.09 -0.95
CA ILE A 166 -4.04 -1.95 -1.64
C ILE A 166 -4.01 -0.91 -2.78
N ASP A 167 -3.21 0.14 -2.61
CA ASP A 167 -3.07 1.25 -3.56
C ASP A 167 -1.87 1.10 -4.49
N ALA A 168 -1.19 -0.04 -4.50
CA ALA A 168 -0.05 -0.27 -5.36
C ALA A 168 -0.43 -0.31 -6.85
#